data_AF-A0AAD6YIG1-F1
#
_entry.id   AF-A0AAD6YIG1-F1
#
_cell.length_a   1.000
_cell.length_b   1.000
_cell.length_c   1.000
_cell.angle_alpha   90.00
_cell.angle_beta   90.00
_cell.angle_gamma   90.00
#
_symmetry.space_group_name_H-M   'P 1'
#
loop_
_entity.id
_entity.type
_entity.pdbx_description
1 polymer ?
#
loop_
_entity_poly.entity_id
_entity_poly.type
_entity_poly.pdbx_seq_one_letter_code
_entity_poly.pdbx_strand_id
1 'polypeptide(L)'
;MRLPRDTIIIHDLRVSGTVGPDRWGKTRPQPIVLSIHVEASLVAAGATDDVADSVHYGNLAKDVIKRIQDASFANLFELAEIVAHLALEMDKRVEAVGIDARALNQFLQADALGVEIRRSRTAAGSDSASDADADVSVIHNLRTTVIIGVNPPEREAKQTVLLNLRFHALDWLKATATQSWQDIHAILLKAIESTNFLTLEAFATAVAQAACQIDGVDGVTVRAQKPSALTTAHSSGVEITRNRAFFNLLPQ
;
A
#
# COMPACT_ATOMS: atom_id res chain seq x y z
N MET A 1 1.53 -7.91 27.96
CA MET A 1 1.81 -7.23 26.68
C MET A 1 2.65 -8.18 25.84
N ARG A 2 2.16 -8.62 24.67
CA ARG A 2 2.96 -9.47 23.78
C ARG A 2 3.95 -8.55 23.06
N LEU A 3 5.25 -8.83 23.18
CA LEU A 3 6.26 -8.07 22.45
C LEU A 3 6.16 -8.35 20.94
N PRO A 4 6.55 -7.39 20.07
CA PRO A 4 6.70 -7.64 18.65
C PRO A 4 7.65 -8.81 18.39
N ARG A 5 7.46 -9.50 17.25
CA ARG A 5 8.32 -10.60 16.83
C ARG A 5 9.60 -10.08 16.18
N ASP A 6 10.69 -10.83 16.34
CA ASP A 6 11.92 -10.59 15.59
C ASP A 6 11.64 -10.64 14.08
N THR A 7 12.23 -9.70 13.35
CA THR A 7 11.95 -9.52 11.92
C THR A 7 13.23 -9.19 11.18
N ILE A 8 13.50 -9.93 10.11
CA ILE A 8 14.54 -9.61 9.13
C ILE A 8 13.91 -8.76 8.03
N ILE A 9 14.54 -7.64 7.70
CA ILE A 9 13.98 -6.62 6.81
C ILE A 9 14.83 -6.51 5.55
N ILE A 10 14.21 -6.73 4.40
CA ILE A 10 14.73 -6.31 3.09
C ILE A 10 13.92 -5.09 2.69
N HIS A 11 14.56 -3.92 2.69
CA HIS A 11 13.89 -2.65 2.40
C HIS A 11 14.18 -2.18 0.98
N ASP A 12 13.13 -1.81 0.25
CA ASP A 12 13.18 -1.18 -1.07
C ASP A 12 14.07 -1.89 -2.10
N LEU A 13 13.88 -3.21 -2.21
CA LEU A 13 14.45 -4.05 -3.27
C LEU A 13 13.88 -3.60 -4.62
N ARG A 14 14.73 -2.97 -5.44
CA ARG A 14 14.36 -2.48 -6.78
C ARG A 14 14.62 -3.55 -7.83
N VAL A 15 13.61 -3.84 -8.64
CA VAL A 15 13.68 -4.84 -9.71
C VAL A 15 12.82 -4.41 -10.89
N SER A 16 13.22 -4.76 -12.11
CA SER A 16 12.39 -4.60 -13.30
C SER A 16 11.62 -5.88 -13.55
N GLY A 17 10.29 -5.79 -13.63
CA GLY A 17 9.41 -6.94 -13.85
C GLY A 17 8.09 -6.53 -14.50
N THR A 18 7.35 -7.51 -15.01
CA THR A 18 6.08 -7.26 -15.70
C THR A 18 4.92 -7.56 -14.76
N VAL A 19 4.21 -6.52 -14.31
CA VAL A 19 3.03 -6.64 -13.42
C VAL A 19 1.88 -5.82 -13.99
N GLY A 20 0.89 -6.50 -14.55
CA GLY A 20 -0.27 -5.88 -15.17
C GLY A 20 0.08 -4.90 -16.31
N PRO A 21 -0.93 -4.19 -16.85
CA PRO A 21 -0.69 -3.09 -17.77
C PRO A 21 -0.04 -1.89 -17.07
N ASP A 22 0.73 -1.10 -17.80
CA ASP A 22 1.20 0.22 -17.36
C ASP A 22 0.10 1.29 -17.52
N ARG A 23 0.41 2.54 -17.16
CA ARG A 23 -0.51 3.67 -17.31
C ARG A 23 -1.03 3.95 -18.73
N TRP A 24 -0.42 3.37 -19.77
CA TRP A 24 -0.86 3.47 -21.17
C TRP A 24 -1.53 2.18 -21.66
N GLY A 25 -1.81 1.23 -20.77
CA GLY A 25 -2.43 -0.06 -21.10
C GLY A 25 -1.46 -1.08 -21.68
N LYS A 26 -0.14 -0.84 -21.62
CA LYS A 26 0.86 -1.75 -22.21
C LYS A 26 1.46 -2.68 -21.17
N THR A 27 1.49 -3.97 -21.48
CA THR A 27 2.17 -4.99 -20.68
C THR A 27 3.65 -5.05 -21.06
N ARG A 28 4.52 -4.52 -20.19
CA ARG A 28 5.98 -4.52 -20.37
C ARG A 28 6.70 -4.46 -19.03
N PRO A 29 8.00 -4.79 -18.98
CA PRO A 29 8.79 -4.63 -17.77
C PRO A 29 8.75 -3.18 -17.28
N GLN A 30 8.49 -3.01 -15.99
CA GLN A 30 8.42 -1.73 -15.30
C GLN A 30 9.17 -1.82 -13.95
N PRO A 31 9.65 -0.69 -13.41
CA PRO A 31 10.29 -0.66 -12.10
C PRO A 31 9.28 -0.99 -10.99
N ILE A 32 9.62 -2.01 -10.22
CA ILE A 32 8.92 -2.48 -9.04
C ILE A 32 9.84 -2.30 -7.84
N VAL A 33 9.28 -1.89 -6.70
CA VAL A 33 9.96 -1.80 -5.42
C VAL A 33 9.29 -2.74 -4.44
N LEU A 34 10.04 -3.65 -3.83
CA LEU A 34 9.53 -4.58 -2.82
C LEU A 34 10.22 -4.36 -1.48
N SER A 35 9.44 -4.29 -0.42
CA SER A 35 9.92 -4.46 0.95
C SER A 35 9.39 -5.78 1.53
N ILE A 36 10.28 -6.59 2.09
CA ILE A 36 9.99 -7.93 2.60
C ILE A 36 10.36 -7.97 4.08
N HIS A 37 9.40 -8.32 4.93
CA HIS A 37 9.52 -8.43 6.37
C HIS A 37 9.36 -9.90 6.77
N VAL A 38 10.47 -10.58 7.03
CA VAL A 38 10.49 -12.01 7.35
C VAL A 38 10.50 -12.17 8.87
N GLU A 39 9.43 -12.73 9.43
CA GLU A 39 9.35 -13.02 10.86
C GLU A 39 9.91 -14.40 11.17
N ALA A 40 10.99 -14.42 11.94
CA ALA A 40 11.66 -15.61 12.42
C ALA A 40 12.40 -15.28 13.72
N SER A 41 12.50 -16.24 14.64
CA SER A 41 13.29 -16.08 15.86
C SER A 41 14.77 -15.86 15.54
N LEU A 42 15.36 -14.78 16.07
CA LEU A 42 16.78 -14.45 15.89
C LEU A 42 17.63 -14.79 17.12
N VAL A 43 17.03 -15.43 18.13
CA VAL A 43 17.67 -15.75 19.40
C VAL A 43 18.91 -16.63 19.22
N ALA A 44 18.83 -17.67 18.38
CA ALA A 44 19.95 -18.59 18.15
C ALA A 44 21.14 -17.86 17.50
N ALA A 45 20.91 -17.19 16.37
CA ALA A 45 21.94 -16.42 15.68
C ALA A 45 22.56 -15.33 16.58
N GLY A 46 21.75 -14.67 17.41
CA GLY A 46 22.25 -13.68 18.37
C GLY A 46 23.09 -14.26 19.50
N ALA A 47 22.91 -15.54 19.83
CA ALA A 47 23.68 -16.23 20.87
C ALA A 47 24.96 -16.90 20.33
N THR A 48 24.90 -17.43 19.10
CA THR A 48 25.99 -18.20 18.49
C THR A 48 26.92 -17.36 17.61
N ASP A 49 26.46 -16.19 17.14
CA ASP A 49 27.14 -15.38 16.13
C ASP A 49 27.44 -16.17 14.83
N ASP A 50 26.61 -17.17 14.51
CA ASP A 50 26.71 -17.97 13.28
C ASP A 50 25.59 -17.60 12.29
N VAL A 51 25.98 -17.27 11.06
CA VAL A 51 25.06 -16.97 9.96
C VAL A 51 24.15 -18.17 9.61
N ALA A 52 24.58 -19.40 9.85
CA ALA A 52 23.80 -20.61 9.59
C ALA A 52 22.57 -20.75 10.51
N ASP A 53 22.58 -20.07 11.66
CA ASP A 53 21.47 -20.01 12.60
C ASP A 53 20.44 -18.93 12.23
N SER A 54 20.73 -18.11 11.21
CA SER A 54 19.84 -17.08 10.69
C SER A 54 19.20 -17.48 9.34
N VAL A 55 18.18 -16.73 8.94
CA VAL A 55 17.55 -16.88 7.62
C VAL A 55 18.33 -16.06 6.60
N HIS A 56 18.77 -16.70 5.52
CA HIS A 56 19.70 -16.09 4.56
C HIS A 56 19.00 -15.13 3.57
N TYR A 57 18.73 -13.90 4.01
CA TYR A 57 18.06 -12.85 3.22
C TYR A 57 18.73 -12.54 1.86
N GLY A 58 20.05 -12.75 1.74
CA GLY A 58 20.76 -12.56 0.46
C GLY A 58 20.41 -13.60 -0.60
N ASN A 59 19.98 -14.81 -0.20
CA ASN A 59 19.53 -15.84 -1.12
C ASN A 59 18.07 -15.57 -1.49
N LEU A 60 17.24 -15.21 -0.50
CA LEU A 60 15.87 -14.75 -0.73
C LEU A 60 15.81 -13.63 -1.77
N ALA A 61 16.63 -12.59 -1.60
CA ALA A 61 16.65 -11.46 -2.53
C ALA A 61 17.02 -11.89 -3.97
N LYS A 62 17.99 -12.80 -4.13
CA LYS A 62 18.38 -13.33 -5.44
C LYS A 62 17.26 -14.14 -6.09
N ASP A 63 16.62 -15.01 -5.32
CA ASP A 63 15.53 -15.87 -5.80
C ASP A 63 14.30 -15.04 -6.17
N VAL A 64 13.97 -14.02 -5.37
CA VAL A 64 12.90 -13.06 -5.66
C VAL A 64 13.20 -12.25 -6.92
N ILE A 65 14.40 -11.68 -7.06
CA ILE A 65 14.79 -10.94 -8.27
C ILE A 65 14.64 -11.84 -9.51
N LYS A 66 15.20 -13.05 -9.44
CA LYS A 66 15.13 -14.01 -10.54
C LYS A 66 13.68 -14.35 -10.89
N ARG A 67 12.84 -14.66 -9.90
CA ARG A 67 11.42 -14.96 -10.11
C ARG A 67 10.69 -13.81 -10.81
N ILE A 68 10.98 -12.57 -10.44
CA ILE A 68 10.33 -11.38 -11.00
C ILE A 68 10.78 -11.10 -12.44
N GLN A 69 12.04 -11.42 -12.76
CA GLN A 69 12.59 -11.25 -14.11
C GLN A 69 12.13 -12.35 -15.09
N ASP A 70 11.92 -13.57 -14.58
CA ASP A 70 11.57 -14.75 -15.40
C ASP A 70 10.05 -14.90 -15.64
N ALA A 71 9.21 -14.17 -14.89
CA ALA A 71 7.76 -14.31 -14.93
C ALA A 71 7.04 -12.99 -15.26
N SER A 72 5.76 -13.09 -15.62
CA SER A 72 4.84 -11.97 -15.69
C SER A 72 3.68 -12.24 -14.76
N PHE A 73 3.21 -11.20 -14.08
CA PHE A 73 2.14 -11.27 -13.09
C PHE A 73 0.95 -10.44 -13.59
N ALA A 74 -0.27 -10.92 -13.37
CA ALA A 74 -1.48 -10.21 -13.75
C ALA A 74 -1.65 -8.90 -12.94
N ASN A 75 -1.31 -8.94 -11.65
CA ASN A 75 -1.40 -7.79 -10.74
C ASN A 75 -0.39 -7.89 -9.58
N LEU A 76 -0.34 -6.83 -8.76
CA LEU A 76 0.59 -6.76 -7.63
C LEU A 76 0.27 -7.78 -6.53
N PHE A 77 -0.99 -8.20 -6.36
CA PHE A 77 -1.35 -9.24 -5.40
C PHE A 77 -0.74 -10.59 -5.78
N GLU A 78 -0.85 -11.00 -7.04
CA GLU A 78 -0.23 -12.23 -7.52
C GLU A 78 1.29 -12.22 -7.31
N LEU A 79 1.94 -11.09 -7.62
CA LEU A 79 3.36 -10.91 -7.33
C LEU A 79 3.65 -11.09 -5.84
N ALA A 80 2.91 -10.37 -4.98
CA ALA A 80 3.13 -10.37 -3.55
C ALA A 80 2.91 -11.78 -2.95
N GLU A 81 1.89 -12.51 -3.39
CA GLU A 81 1.61 -13.88 -2.97
C GLU A 81 2.74 -14.84 -3.34
N ILE A 82 3.24 -14.75 -4.58
CA ILE A 82 4.35 -15.59 -5.04
C ILE A 82 5.62 -15.31 -4.21
N VAL A 83 5.90 -14.04 -3.93
CA VAL A 83 7.06 -13.65 -3.10
C VAL A 83 6.88 -14.11 -1.65
N ALA A 84 5.67 -14.00 -1.11
CA ALA A 84 5.36 -14.49 0.23
C ALA A 84 5.56 -16.01 0.34
N HIS A 85 5.07 -16.78 -0.64
CA HIS A 85 5.27 -18.22 -0.68
C HIS A 85 6.76 -18.58 -0.79
N LEU A 86 7.53 -17.92 -1.66
CA LEU A 86 8.98 -18.14 -1.76
C LEU A 86 9.69 -17.89 -0.42
N ALA A 87 9.33 -16.82 0.29
CA ALA A 87 9.92 -16.50 1.59
C ALA A 87 9.55 -17.54 2.67
N LEU A 88 8.30 -18.02 2.67
CA LEU A 88 7.84 -19.06 3.58
C LEU A 88 8.46 -20.44 3.27
N GLU A 89 8.72 -20.76 2.01
CA GLU A 89 9.29 -22.07 1.64
C GLU A 89 10.82 -22.13 1.80
N MET A 90 11.50 -20.99 1.78
CA MET A 90 12.97 -20.92 1.82
C MET A 90 13.56 -21.48 3.13
N ASP A 91 12.97 -21.17 4.29
CA ASP A 91 13.43 -21.67 5.59
C ASP A 91 12.24 -21.96 6.51
N LYS A 92 12.25 -23.15 7.13
CA LYS A 92 11.25 -23.61 8.11
C LYS A 92 11.12 -22.70 9.33
N ARG A 93 12.16 -21.92 9.65
CA ARG A 93 12.17 -20.96 10.76
C ARG A 93 11.27 -19.75 10.50
N VAL A 94 10.92 -19.48 9.25
CA VAL A 94 10.01 -18.38 8.90
C VAL A 94 8.60 -18.73 9.33
N GLU A 95 8.07 -17.93 10.24
CA GLU A 95 6.72 -18.07 10.80
C GLU A 95 5.69 -17.25 10.03
N ALA A 96 6.08 -16.07 9.58
CA ALA A 96 5.25 -15.19 8.77
C ALA A 96 6.11 -14.27 7.90
N VAL A 97 5.49 -13.73 6.86
CA VAL A 97 6.11 -12.75 5.98
C VAL A 97 5.13 -11.63 5.66
N GLY A 98 5.60 -10.38 5.78
CA GLY A 98 4.91 -9.20 5.29
C GLY A 98 5.55 -8.71 3.99
N ILE A 99 4.74 -8.45 2.97
CA ILE A 99 5.20 -7.95 1.67
C ILE A 99 4.53 -6.61 1.40
N ASP A 100 5.35 -5.60 1.10
CA ASP A 100 4.92 -4.33 0.48
C ASP A 100 5.50 -4.30 -0.94
N ALA A 101 4.63 -4.41 -1.95
CA ALA A 101 5.03 -4.42 -3.35
C ALA A 101 4.44 -3.22 -4.09
N ARG A 102 5.31 -2.42 -4.75
CA ARG A 102 4.96 -1.15 -5.38
C ARG A 102 5.36 -1.10 -6.85
N ALA A 103 4.44 -0.74 -7.72
CA ALA A 103 4.69 -0.44 -9.14
C ALA A 103 4.71 1.09 -9.37
N LEU A 104 5.85 1.62 -9.84
CA LEU A 104 6.08 3.07 -9.88
C LEU A 104 5.47 3.78 -11.10
N ASN A 105 5.13 3.04 -12.16
CA ASN A 105 4.72 3.62 -13.45
C ASN A 105 3.21 3.52 -13.73
N GLN A 106 2.40 3.35 -12.68
CA GLN A 106 0.95 3.15 -12.80
C GLN A 106 0.16 4.47 -12.91
N PHE A 107 0.71 5.57 -12.41
CA PHE A 107 0.04 6.87 -12.40
C PHE A 107 0.95 7.99 -12.94
N LEU A 108 0.34 9.13 -13.30
CA LEU A 108 1.06 10.37 -13.61
C LEU A 108 1.17 11.26 -12.37
N GLN A 109 0.10 11.34 -11.57
CA GLN A 109 0.04 12.19 -10.38
C GLN A 109 0.45 11.47 -9.07
N ALA A 110 0.65 10.15 -9.07
CA ALA A 110 1.03 9.41 -7.87
C ALA A 110 2.40 8.73 -8.05
N ASP A 111 3.08 8.48 -6.94
CA ASP A 111 4.43 7.91 -6.94
C ASP A 111 4.41 6.41 -7.22
N ALA A 112 3.40 5.69 -6.72
CA ALA A 112 3.25 4.26 -6.94
C ALA A 112 1.83 3.76 -6.66
N LEU A 113 1.48 2.65 -7.30
CA LEU A 113 0.47 1.73 -6.81
C LEU A 113 1.15 0.68 -5.94
N GLY A 114 0.61 0.39 -4.76
CA GLY A 114 1.14 -0.58 -3.81
C GLY A 114 0.12 -1.62 -3.39
N VAL A 115 0.60 -2.77 -2.94
CA VAL A 115 -0.17 -3.73 -2.14
C VAL A 115 0.65 -4.11 -0.92
N GLU A 116 -0.04 -4.26 0.21
CA GLU A 116 0.53 -4.76 1.46
C GLU A 116 -0.22 -6.03 1.84
N ILE A 117 0.50 -7.14 1.93
CA ILE A 117 -0.04 -8.42 2.36
C ILE A 117 0.80 -9.00 3.49
N ARG A 118 0.19 -9.89 4.27
CA ARG A 118 0.88 -10.70 5.26
C ARG A 118 0.44 -12.15 5.12
N ARG A 119 1.39 -13.07 5.08
CA ARG A 119 1.10 -14.51 5.07
C ARG A 119 1.85 -15.18 6.21
N SER A 120 1.12 -15.89 7.06
CA SER A 120 1.69 -16.72 8.11
C SER A 120 1.64 -18.19 7.72
N ARG A 121 2.58 -18.97 8.25
CA ARG A 121 2.48 -20.44 8.22
C ARG A 121 1.40 -20.81 9.24
N THR A 122 0.15 -20.90 8.79
CA THR A 122 -0.99 -21.13 9.69
C THR A 122 -0.77 -22.40 10.50
N ALA A 123 -0.77 -22.29 11.83
CA ALA A 123 -1.10 -23.42 12.69
C ALA A 123 -2.62 -23.62 12.53
N ALA A 124 -3.02 -24.73 11.90
CA ALA A 124 -4.43 -25.08 11.72
C ALA A 124 -5.21 -24.93 13.03
N GLY A 125 -6.13 -23.95 13.11
CA GLY A 125 -7.14 -23.89 14.18
C GLY A 125 -7.23 -22.64 15.06
N SER A 126 -6.98 -21.42 14.57
CA SER A 126 -7.43 -20.20 15.30
C SER A 126 -8.31 -19.31 14.44
N ASP A 127 -9.54 -19.05 14.92
CA ASP A 127 -10.56 -18.13 14.40
C ASP A 127 -10.13 -16.64 14.48
N SER A 128 -8.93 -16.32 14.03
CA SER A 128 -8.52 -14.95 13.72
C SER A 128 -8.90 -14.66 12.27
N ALA A 129 -9.42 -13.46 11.98
CA ALA A 129 -9.69 -12.96 10.63
C ALA A 129 -8.59 -13.44 9.67
N SER A 130 -8.99 -13.97 8.51
CA SER A 130 -8.04 -14.64 7.63
C SER A 130 -6.94 -13.65 7.24
N ASP A 131 -5.69 -14.11 7.13
CA ASP A 131 -4.57 -13.26 6.70
C ASP A 131 -4.87 -12.48 5.40
N ALA A 132 -5.80 -13.01 4.60
CA ALA A 132 -6.32 -12.41 3.37
C ALA A 132 -7.29 -11.22 3.58
N ASP A 133 -7.99 -11.15 4.72
CA ASP A 133 -8.90 -10.04 5.07
C ASP A 133 -8.12 -8.79 5.50
N ALA A 134 -6.84 -8.94 5.83
CA ALA A 134 -5.93 -7.86 6.21
C ALA A 134 -5.15 -7.27 5.02
N ASP A 135 -5.39 -7.75 3.80
CA ASP A 135 -4.74 -7.26 2.59
C ASP A 135 -5.16 -5.82 2.27
N VAL A 136 -4.18 -4.97 1.93
CA VAL A 136 -4.40 -3.54 1.67
C VAL A 136 -3.85 -3.17 0.30
N SER A 137 -4.60 -2.39 -0.47
CA SER A 137 -4.04 -1.69 -1.64
C SER A 137 -3.76 -0.25 -1.32
N VAL A 138 -2.69 0.31 -1.89
CA VAL A 138 -2.21 1.65 -1.54
C VAL A 138 -1.97 2.48 -2.80
N ILE A 139 -2.44 3.72 -2.81
CA ILE A 139 -1.97 4.74 -3.75
C ILE A 139 -1.02 5.66 -2.98
N HIS A 140 0.25 5.66 -3.38
CA HIS A 140 1.29 6.42 -2.70
C HIS A 140 1.42 7.83 -3.28
N ASN A 141 1.33 8.83 -2.39
CA ASN A 141 1.58 10.25 -2.69
C ASN A 141 0.89 10.77 -3.96
N LEU A 142 -0.42 10.51 -4.10
CA LEU A 142 -1.23 11.16 -5.12
C LEU A 142 -1.18 12.68 -4.93
N ARG A 143 -0.54 13.38 -5.87
CA ARG A 143 -0.43 14.83 -5.94
C ARG A 143 -1.69 15.42 -6.53
N THR A 144 -2.31 16.31 -5.77
CA THR A 144 -3.38 17.16 -6.26
C THR A 144 -3.10 18.62 -5.95
N THR A 145 -3.73 19.51 -6.70
CA THR A 145 -3.68 20.96 -6.45
C THR A 145 -5.09 21.47 -6.17
N VAL A 146 -5.32 21.90 -4.94
CA VAL A 146 -6.64 22.34 -4.45
C VAL A 146 -6.52 23.67 -3.70
N ILE A 147 -7.63 24.40 -3.58
CA ILE A 147 -7.71 25.57 -2.70
C ILE A 147 -7.99 25.04 -1.30
N ILE A 148 -7.05 25.26 -0.36
CA ILE A 148 -7.15 24.72 1.00
C ILE A 148 -6.51 25.63 2.04
N GLY A 149 -7.25 25.86 3.13
CA GLY A 149 -6.82 26.70 4.24
C GLY A 149 -7.79 27.83 4.53
N VAL A 150 -7.49 28.59 5.57
CA VAL A 150 -8.31 29.71 6.07
C VAL A 150 -7.69 31.07 5.75
N ASN A 151 -6.38 31.12 5.46
CA ASN A 151 -5.69 32.39 5.25
C ASN A 151 -6.06 32.97 3.87
N PRO A 152 -6.24 34.29 3.72
CA PRO A 152 -6.63 34.89 2.45
C PRO A 152 -5.73 34.50 1.25
N PRO A 153 -4.38 34.48 1.37
CA PRO A 153 -3.53 34.00 0.28
C PRO A 153 -3.77 32.52 -0.10
N GLU A 154 -4.15 31.68 0.87
CA GLU A 154 -4.47 30.26 0.64
C GLU A 154 -5.77 30.08 -0.15
N ARG A 155 -6.64 31.10 -0.17
CA ARG A 155 -7.91 31.10 -0.89
C ARG A 155 -7.81 31.61 -2.33
N GLU A 156 -6.70 32.27 -2.67
CA GLU A 156 -6.44 32.82 -4.00
C GLU A 156 -5.61 31.87 -4.88
N ALA A 157 -4.73 31.06 -4.27
CA ALA A 157 -3.84 30.15 -4.98
C ALA A 157 -4.09 28.67 -4.62
N LYS A 158 -4.09 27.81 -5.65
CA LYS A 158 -4.09 26.36 -5.44
C LYS A 158 -2.76 25.92 -4.83
N GLN A 159 -2.84 24.98 -3.90
CA GLN A 159 -1.71 24.45 -3.19
C GLN A 159 -1.61 22.94 -3.40
N THR A 160 -0.39 22.43 -3.41
CA THR A 160 -0.16 20.99 -3.53
C THR A 160 -0.54 20.30 -2.24
N VAL A 161 -1.39 19.28 -2.36
CA VAL A 161 -1.71 18.32 -1.29
C VAL A 161 -1.28 16.94 -1.75
N LEU A 162 -0.61 16.20 -0.88
CA LEU A 162 -0.21 14.81 -1.09
C LEU A 162 -1.20 13.89 -0.36
N LEU A 163 -1.74 12.92 -1.09
CA LEU A 163 -2.65 11.92 -0.55
C LEU A 163 -2.00 10.54 -0.55
N ASN A 164 -1.96 9.86 0.60
CA ASN A 164 -1.77 8.41 0.64
C ASN A 164 -3.12 7.77 0.95
N LEU A 165 -3.57 6.88 0.07
CA LEU A 165 -4.87 6.22 0.17
C LEU A 165 -4.62 4.73 0.37
N ARG A 166 -4.97 4.21 1.55
CA ARG A 166 -4.90 2.78 1.87
C ARG A 166 -6.33 2.23 1.87
N PHE A 167 -6.62 1.32 0.97
CA PHE A 167 -7.92 0.69 0.81
C PHE A 167 -7.91 -0.68 1.50
N HIS A 168 -8.81 -0.84 2.46
CA HIS A 168 -8.99 -2.04 3.27
C HIS A 168 -10.08 -2.91 2.66
N ALA A 169 -9.80 -4.22 2.54
CA ALA A 169 -10.68 -5.23 1.96
C ALA A 169 -11.22 -4.85 0.56
N LEU A 170 -10.38 -5.12 -0.45
CA LEU A 170 -10.72 -4.98 -1.86
C LEU A 170 -10.86 -6.39 -2.47
N ASP A 171 -12.02 -7.03 -2.28
CA ASP A 171 -12.28 -8.36 -2.85
C ASP A 171 -12.22 -8.36 -4.39
N TRP A 172 -12.49 -7.23 -5.05
CA TRP A 172 -12.50 -7.12 -6.51
C TRP A 172 -11.11 -7.02 -7.16
N LEU A 173 -10.02 -6.85 -6.40
CA LEU A 173 -8.66 -7.04 -6.95
C LEU A 173 -8.27 -8.52 -7.07
N LYS A 174 -8.99 -9.40 -6.37
CA LYS A 174 -8.80 -10.86 -6.42
C LYS A 174 -9.67 -11.50 -7.52
N ALA A 175 -10.78 -10.87 -7.89
CA ALA A 175 -11.72 -11.38 -8.88
C ALA A 175 -11.81 -10.44 -10.10
N THR A 176 -11.35 -10.94 -11.23
CA THR A 176 -11.71 -10.51 -12.59
C THR A 176 -13.03 -9.73 -12.70
N ALA A 177 -13.01 -8.39 -12.71
CA ALA A 177 -14.19 -7.59 -13.05
C ALA A 177 -13.85 -6.13 -13.42
N THR A 178 -14.09 -5.80 -14.69
CA THR A 178 -14.65 -4.54 -15.26
C THR A 178 -14.07 -3.16 -14.94
N GLN A 179 -13.51 -2.89 -13.76
CA GLN A 179 -12.97 -1.58 -13.37
C GLN A 179 -11.45 -1.63 -13.22
N SER A 180 -10.78 -0.58 -13.69
CA SER A 180 -9.33 -0.45 -13.65
C SER A 180 -8.91 0.55 -12.58
N TRP A 181 -7.65 0.50 -12.13
CA TRP A 181 -7.10 1.53 -11.23
C TRP A 181 -7.19 2.93 -11.81
N GLN A 182 -7.22 3.04 -13.14
CA GLN A 182 -7.44 4.28 -13.87
C GLN A 182 -8.85 4.85 -13.63
N ASP A 183 -9.88 4.00 -13.55
CA ASP A 183 -11.26 4.42 -13.29
C ASP A 183 -11.42 4.94 -11.85
N ILE A 184 -10.85 4.23 -10.89
CA ILE A 184 -10.82 4.65 -9.48
C ILE A 184 -10.10 5.99 -9.33
N HIS A 185 -8.94 6.11 -9.96
CA HIS A 185 -8.19 7.34 -9.95
C HIS A 185 -8.98 8.51 -10.56
N ALA A 186 -9.73 8.28 -11.65
CA ALA A 186 -10.60 9.29 -12.25
C ALA A 186 -11.77 9.69 -11.32
N ILE A 187 -12.40 8.74 -10.64
CA ILE A 187 -13.47 9.01 -9.64
C ILE A 187 -12.91 9.87 -8.51
N LEU A 188 -11.76 9.50 -7.96
CA LEU A 188 -11.10 10.22 -6.87
C LEU A 188 -10.67 11.62 -7.28
N LEU A 189 -10.06 11.78 -8.46
CA LEU A 189 -9.67 13.09 -8.97
C LEU A 189 -10.88 14.01 -9.15
N LYS A 190 -11.98 13.50 -9.72
CA LYS A 190 -13.22 14.28 -9.86
C LYS A 190 -13.80 14.71 -8.51
N ALA A 191 -13.75 13.83 -7.52
CA ALA A 191 -14.18 14.16 -6.16
C ALA A 191 -13.27 15.23 -5.53
N ILE A 192 -11.96 15.16 -5.75
CA ILE A 192 -10.97 16.12 -5.24
C ILE A 192 -11.11 17.49 -5.90
N GLU A 193 -11.30 17.55 -7.21
CA GLU A 193 -11.34 18.80 -7.97
C GLU A 193 -12.56 19.67 -7.65
N SER A 194 -13.66 19.06 -7.20
CA SER A 194 -14.89 19.80 -6.84
C SER A 194 -14.83 20.49 -5.47
N THR A 195 -13.69 20.41 -4.77
CA THR A 195 -13.60 20.76 -3.35
C THR A 195 -12.94 22.11 -3.08
N ASN A 196 -13.48 22.84 -2.10
CA ASN A 196 -13.02 24.17 -1.69
C ASN A 196 -12.88 24.27 -0.16
N PHE A 197 -12.28 23.25 0.45
CA PHE A 197 -12.27 23.10 1.91
C PHE A 197 -11.38 24.12 2.61
N LEU A 198 -11.73 24.40 3.86
CA LEU A 198 -10.90 25.22 4.76
C LEU A 198 -9.85 24.39 5.49
N THR A 199 -10.10 23.09 5.71
CA THR A 199 -9.25 22.22 6.53
C THR A 199 -8.90 20.90 5.85
N LEU A 200 -7.80 20.28 6.28
CA LEU A 200 -7.36 18.98 5.76
C LEU A 200 -8.27 17.84 6.23
N GLU A 201 -8.93 17.97 7.38
CA GLU A 201 -9.87 16.99 7.93
C GLU A 201 -11.13 16.88 7.06
N ALA A 202 -11.72 18.02 6.68
CA ALA A 202 -12.87 18.05 5.78
C ALA A 202 -12.49 17.50 4.40
N PHE A 203 -11.31 17.89 3.89
CA PHE A 203 -10.78 17.37 2.65
C PHE A 203 -10.55 15.85 2.67
N ALA A 204 -9.85 15.34 3.68
CA ALA A 204 -9.61 13.91 3.83
C ALA A 204 -10.93 13.13 4.00
N THR A 205 -11.90 13.70 4.71
CA THR A 205 -13.23 13.08 4.91
C THR A 205 -14.01 12.97 3.60
N ALA A 206 -14.00 14.00 2.76
CA ALA A 206 -14.65 13.96 1.45
C ALA A 206 -13.97 12.97 0.49
N VAL A 207 -12.62 12.91 0.50
CA VAL A 207 -11.88 11.90 -0.27
C VAL A 207 -12.23 10.49 0.22
N ALA A 208 -12.29 10.29 1.54
CA ALA A 208 -12.69 9.02 2.13
C ALA A 208 -14.13 8.63 1.74
N GLN A 209 -15.05 9.60 1.70
CA GLN A 209 -16.43 9.38 1.27
C GLN A 209 -16.50 8.91 -0.18
N ALA A 210 -15.81 9.60 -1.08
CA ALA A 210 -15.75 9.23 -2.49
C ALA A 210 -15.12 7.84 -2.69
N ALA A 211 -14.05 7.53 -1.95
CA ALA A 211 -13.40 6.22 -1.97
C ALA A 211 -14.34 5.11 -1.46
N CYS A 212 -15.10 5.33 -0.39
CA CYS A 212 -16.06 4.35 0.14
C CYS A 212 -17.32 4.15 -0.75
N GLN A 213 -17.54 5.01 -1.74
CA GLN A 213 -18.59 4.82 -2.75
C GLN A 213 -18.16 3.89 -3.90
N ILE A 214 -16.87 3.57 -3.99
CA ILE A 214 -16.34 2.62 -4.97
C ILE A 214 -16.77 1.21 -4.53
N ASP A 215 -17.29 0.44 -5.48
CA ASP A 215 -17.75 -0.91 -5.22
C ASP A 215 -16.59 -1.79 -4.71
N GLY A 216 -16.86 -2.56 -3.67
CA GLY A 216 -15.89 -3.46 -3.04
C GLY A 216 -14.79 -2.75 -2.24
N VAL A 217 -14.96 -1.48 -1.84
CA VAL A 217 -14.16 -0.83 -0.79
C VAL A 217 -14.92 -0.87 0.54
N ASP A 218 -14.45 -1.65 1.50
CA ASP A 218 -15.08 -1.67 2.84
C ASP A 218 -14.65 -0.49 3.70
N GLY A 219 -13.38 -0.10 3.59
CA GLY A 219 -12.83 1.02 4.31
C GLY A 219 -11.61 1.62 3.63
N VAL A 220 -11.33 2.87 3.97
CA VAL A 220 -10.19 3.61 3.44
C VAL A 220 -9.52 4.39 4.56
N THR A 221 -8.20 4.36 4.57
CA THR A 221 -7.37 5.29 5.34
C THR A 221 -6.80 6.33 4.41
N VAL A 222 -7.10 7.60 4.69
CA VAL A 222 -6.68 8.75 3.90
C VAL A 222 -5.71 9.56 4.74
N ARG A 223 -4.45 9.62 4.29
CA ARG A 223 -3.45 10.56 4.81
C ARG A 223 -3.33 11.74 3.87
N ALA A 224 -3.76 12.92 4.31
CA ALA A 224 -3.67 14.16 3.55
C ALA A 224 -2.60 15.07 4.14
N GLN A 225 -1.61 15.43 3.33
CA GLN A 225 -0.48 16.24 3.76
C GLN A 225 -0.34 17.49 2.90
N LYS A 226 -0.09 18.62 3.54
CA LYS A 226 0.23 19.91 2.92
C LYS A 226 1.71 20.21 3.18
N PRO A 227 2.61 19.98 2.21
CA PRO A 227 4.05 20.19 2.40
C PRO A 227 4.39 21.64 2.77
N SER A 228 3.71 22.60 2.16
CA SER A 228 4.02 24.03 2.30
C SER A 228 3.43 24.70 3.55
N ALA A 229 2.75 23.95 4.43
CA ALA A 229 2.04 24.54 5.58
C ALA A 229 2.99 25.04 6.68
N LEU A 230 4.10 24.34 6.90
CA LEU A 230 5.05 24.64 7.97
C LEU A 230 6.45 24.70 7.37
N THR A 231 7.11 25.85 7.48
CA THR A 231 8.44 26.07 6.90
C THR A 231 9.52 25.18 7.53
N THR A 232 9.34 24.76 8.79
CA THR A 232 10.30 23.96 9.54
C THR A 232 10.04 22.45 9.48
N ALA A 233 8.94 22.01 8.85
CA ALA A 233 8.59 20.61 8.71
C ALA A 233 8.60 20.20 7.24
N HIS A 234 8.96 18.95 6.95
CA HIS A 234 8.86 18.42 5.58
C HIS A 234 7.40 18.44 5.07
N SER A 235 6.44 18.18 5.96
CA SER A 235 5.01 18.39 5.72
C SER A 235 4.21 18.36 7.03
N SER A 236 3.02 18.96 7.03
CA SER A 236 1.98 18.73 8.04
C SER A 236 0.80 17.99 7.42
N GLY A 237 0.09 17.16 8.18
CA GLY A 237 -1.07 16.45 7.64
C GLY A 237 -1.95 15.79 8.68
N VAL A 238 -3.02 15.19 8.20
CA VAL A 238 -3.98 14.41 8.98
C VAL A 238 -4.12 13.03 8.37
N GLU A 239 -4.41 12.03 9.21
CA GLU A 239 -4.71 10.67 8.79
C GLU A 239 -6.03 10.24 9.42
N ILE A 240 -6.97 9.78 8.58
CA ILE A 240 -8.27 9.30 9.03
C ILE A 240 -8.58 7.96 8.39
N THR A 241 -9.23 7.07 9.14
CA THR A 241 -9.79 5.81 8.63
C THR A 241 -11.30 5.88 8.71
N ARG A 242 -11.99 5.63 7.60
CA ARG A 242 -13.46 5.61 7.52
C ARG A 242 -13.92 4.38 6.74
N ASN A 243 -15.10 3.88 7.09
CA ASN A 243 -15.78 2.82 6.37
C ASN A 243 -17.12 3.35 5.84
N ARG A 244 -17.79 2.54 5.02
CA ARG A 244 -19.10 2.93 4.45
C ARG A 244 -20.16 3.18 5.52
N ALA A 245 -20.12 2.45 6.64
CA ALA A 245 -21.06 2.62 7.76
C ALA A 245 -20.96 4.02 8.39
N PHE A 246 -19.75 4.60 8.50
CA PHE A 246 -19.56 5.94 9.03
C PHE A 246 -20.36 7.00 8.25
N PHE A 247 -20.38 6.92 6.92
CA PHE A 247 -21.08 7.90 6.07
C PHE A 247 -22.59 7.70 6.04
N ASN A 248 -23.07 6.49 6.33
CA ASN A 248 -24.51 6.23 6.46
C ASN A 248 -25.11 6.80 7.77
N LEU A 249 -24.26 7.13 8.75
CA LEU A 249 -24.67 7.61 10.07
C LEU A 249 -24.64 9.15 10.20
N LEU A 250 -24.11 9.86 9.21
CA LEU A 250 -24.08 11.32 9.22
C LEU A 250 -25.43 11.88 8.74
N PRO A 251 -25.99 12.90 9.41
CA PRO A 251 -27.15 13.61 8.87
C PRO A 251 -26.76 14.24 7.52
N GLN A 252 -27.61 14.02 6.51
CA GLN A 252 -27.43 14.59 5.16
C GLN A 252 -27.64 16.10 5.15
#